data_AF-A0A9E1YQH9-F1
#
_entry.id   AF-A0A9E1YQH9-F1
#
_cell.length_a   1.000
_cell.length_b   1.000
_cell.length_c   1.000
_cell.angle_alpha   90.00
_cell.angle_beta   90.00
_cell.angle_gamma   90.00
#
_symmetry.space_group_name_H-M   'P 1'
#
loop_
_entity.id
_entity.type
_entity.pdbx_description
1 polymer ?
#
loop_
_entity_poly.entity_id
_entity_poly.type
_entity_poly.pdbx_seq_one_letter_code
_entity_poly.pdbx_strand_id
1 'polypeptide(L)'
;LGVRLGFYGAFVKPMMSSRDLDLRAILWALSSGTGTVPSVPGKGEVAIDAVRSMAGGFYHAIGYRRLGPRALRADMAERIAAEIRKLTRKGQAEASAELISLAGSSRKAFVAITASLGFRAMIEGDKITLVPPRKSGRKKARPHNKKAPERPFDPSSPFAKLAELEIAR
;
A
#
# COMPACT_ATOMS: atom_id res chain seq x y z
N LEU A 1 -19.37 13.44 -8.17
CA LEU A 1 -19.18 12.18 -7.40
C LEU A 1 -18.15 12.45 -6.29
N GLY A 2 -18.53 12.35 -5.01
CA GLY A 2 -17.66 12.63 -3.85
C GLY A 2 -16.55 11.59 -3.60
N VAL A 3 -15.96 11.05 -4.66
CA VAL A 3 -14.87 10.08 -4.66
C VAL A 3 -13.56 10.82 -4.42
N ARG A 4 -12.71 10.26 -3.56
CA ARG A 4 -11.33 10.73 -3.32
C ARG A 4 -10.36 9.63 -3.71
N LEU A 5 -9.33 10.02 -4.45
CA LEU A 5 -8.23 9.16 -4.85
C LEU A 5 -7.04 9.46 -3.94
N GLY A 6 -6.60 8.45 -3.22
CA GLY A 6 -5.39 8.46 -2.41
C GLY A 6 -4.28 7.64 -3.05
N PHE A 7 -3.18 7.48 -2.32
CA PHE A 7 -2.06 6.66 -2.79
C PHE A 7 -2.32 5.17 -2.60
N TYR A 8 -3.04 4.80 -1.55
CA TYR A 8 -3.28 3.41 -1.17
C TYR A 8 -4.66 2.91 -1.61
N GLY A 9 -5.57 3.80 -2.00
CA GLY A 9 -6.86 3.41 -2.58
C GLY A 9 -7.76 4.59 -2.90
N ALA A 10 -9.02 4.27 -3.19
CA ALA A 10 -10.08 5.24 -3.45
C ALA A 10 -11.20 5.07 -2.42
N PHE A 11 -11.88 6.17 -2.08
CA PHE A 11 -13.03 6.12 -1.17
C PHE A 11 -14.04 7.20 -1.46
N VAL A 12 -15.31 6.95 -1.15
CA VAL A 12 -16.41 7.94 -1.28
C VAL A 12 -16.61 8.62 0.07
N LYS A 13 -16.20 9.88 0.20
CA LYS A 13 -16.17 10.59 1.50
C LYS A 13 -17.56 10.76 2.14
N PRO A 14 -18.63 11.15 1.40
CA PRO A 14 -19.98 11.24 1.98
C PRO A 14 -20.46 9.92 2.59
N MET A 15 -19.93 8.82 2.09
CA MET A 15 -20.39 7.47 2.34
C MET A 15 -19.65 6.83 3.54
N MET A 16 -18.83 7.62 4.25
CA MET A 16 -18.08 7.21 5.45
C MET A 16 -18.82 7.57 6.74
N SER A 17 -20.11 7.92 6.64
CA SER A 17 -20.97 8.15 7.80
C SER A 17 -21.28 6.82 8.50
N SER A 18 -21.64 6.86 9.78
CA SER A 18 -21.96 5.64 10.54
C SER A 18 -23.19 4.91 9.98
N ARG A 19 -24.20 5.65 9.48
CA ARG A 19 -25.37 5.05 8.84
C ARG A 19 -24.98 4.23 7.60
N ASP A 20 -24.06 4.75 6.80
CA ASP A 20 -23.59 4.05 5.59
C ASP A 20 -22.75 2.83 5.94
N LEU A 21 -22.03 2.87 7.07
CA LEU A 21 -21.21 1.77 7.55
C LEU A 21 -22.08 0.53 7.85
N ASP A 22 -23.16 0.69 8.61
CA ASP A 22 -24.08 -0.40 8.94
C ASP A 22 -24.65 -1.05 7.66
N LEU A 23 -25.12 -0.21 6.73
CA LEU A 23 -25.65 -0.68 5.45
C LEU A 23 -24.59 -1.45 4.64
N ARG A 24 -23.35 -0.96 4.58
CA ARG A 24 -22.25 -1.66 3.88
C ARG A 24 -21.95 -3.02 4.51
N ALA A 25 -22.00 -3.12 5.84
CA ALA A 25 -21.77 -4.38 6.54
C ALA A 25 -22.87 -5.40 6.22
N ILE A 26 -24.14 -4.96 6.19
CA ILE A 26 -25.28 -5.79 5.76
C ILE A 26 -25.10 -6.25 4.31
N LEU A 27 -24.82 -5.33 3.39
CA LEU A 27 -24.61 -5.66 1.97
C LEU A 27 -23.41 -6.61 1.77
N TRP A 28 -22.36 -6.44 2.55
CA TRP A 28 -21.23 -7.36 2.54
C TRP A 28 -21.61 -8.76 3.07
N ALA A 29 -22.39 -8.85 4.14
CA ALA A 29 -22.86 -10.13 4.68
C ALA A 29 -23.76 -10.89 3.69
N LEU A 30 -24.65 -10.16 3.01
CA LEU A 30 -25.50 -10.70 1.95
C LEU A 30 -24.67 -11.19 0.75
N SER A 31 -23.73 -10.38 0.27
CA SER A 31 -22.90 -10.73 -0.90
C SER A 31 -21.87 -11.82 -0.61
N SER A 32 -21.40 -11.95 0.64
CA SER A 32 -20.49 -13.02 1.06
C SER A 32 -21.19 -14.35 1.34
N GLY A 33 -22.53 -14.39 1.35
CA GLY A 33 -23.31 -15.60 1.66
C GLY A 33 -23.19 -16.06 3.11
N THR A 34 -22.62 -15.25 4.00
CA THR A 34 -22.41 -15.61 5.41
C THR A 34 -23.70 -15.52 6.23
N GLY A 35 -24.66 -14.68 5.81
CA GLY A 35 -25.94 -14.46 6.50
C GLY A 35 -25.83 -13.74 7.85
N THR A 36 -24.62 -13.65 8.41
CA THR A 36 -24.32 -12.98 9.67
C THR A 36 -23.55 -11.69 9.40
N VAL A 37 -24.05 -10.57 9.92
CA VAL A 37 -23.37 -9.26 9.82
C VAL A 37 -22.24 -9.19 10.85
N PRO A 38 -20.96 -9.05 10.44
CA PRO A 38 -19.88 -8.89 11.40
C PRO A 38 -20.01 -7.56 12.17
N SER A 39 -19.45 -7.52 13.38
CA SER A 39 -19.45 -6.29 14.19
C SER A 39 -18.81 -5.13 13.45
N VAL A 40 -19.46 -3.98 13.54
CA VAL A 40 -19.04 -2.72 12.94
C VAL A 40 -18.41 -1.79 13.99
N PRO A 41 -17.46 -0.91 13.61
CA PRO A 41 -16.96 0.15 14.47
C PRO A 41 -18.06 1.09 14.98
N GLY A 42 -17.84 1.65 16.17
CA GLY A 42 -18.73 2.62 16.78
C GLY A 42 -18.82 3.94 16.02
N LYS A 43 -19.83 4.77 16.35
CA LYS A 43 -20.05 6.05 15.69
C LYS A 43 -18.84 6.98 15.89
N GLY A 44 -18.26 7.43 14.78
CA GLY A 44 -17.11 8.33 14.77
C GLY A 44 -15.77 7.67 15.03
N GLU A 45 -15.72 6.35 15.27
CA GLU A 45 -14.46 5.63 15.36
C GLU A 45 -13.73 5.71 14.02
N VAL A 46 -12.42 5.94 14.09
CA VAL A 46 -11.54 6.02 12.90
C VAL A 46 -10.47 4.94 12.89
N ALA A 47 -10.32 4.23 14.00
CA ALA A 47 -9.36 3.16 14.19
C ALA A 47 -9.91 2.14 15.19
N ILE A 48 -9.84 0.86 14.85
CA ILE A 48 -10.23 -0.27 15.70
C ILE A 48 -9.16 -1.35 15.67
N ASP A 49 -9.23 -2.31 16.60
CA ASP A 49 -8.39 -3.50 16.53
C ASP A 49 -8.82 -4.40 15.37
N ALA A 50 -7.83 -4.86 14.61
CA ALA A 50 -8.07 -5.78 13.51
C ALA A 50 -8.16 -7.21 14.04
N VAL A 51 -9.29 -7.87 13.78
CA VAL A 51 -9.49 -9.27 14.13
C VAL A 51 -8.87 -10.15 13.05
N ARG A 52 -7.94 -11.03 13.42
CA ARG A 52 -7.20 -11.87 12.47
C ARG A 52 -8.10 -12.86 11.72
N SER A 53 -9.13 -13.38 12.38
CA SER A 53 -10.13 -14.29 11.82
C SER A 53 -11.21 -13.58 11.00
N MET A 54 -11.17 -12.24 10.90
CA MET A 54 -12.13 -11.50 10.10
C MET A 54 -12.00 -11.90 8.63
N ALA A 55 -13.14 -12.14 7.99
CA ALA A 55 -13.15 -12.56 6.59
C ALA A 55 -12.49 -11.51 5.68
N GLY A 56 -11.80 -12.01 4.65
CA GLY A 56 -11.15 -11.17 3.65
C GLY A 56 -12.13 -10.17 3.04
N GLY A 57 -11.68 -8.92 2.86
CA GLY A 57 -12.46 -7.88 2.21
C GLY A 57 -13.48 -7.15 3.11
N PHE A 58 -13.87 -7.67 4.27
CA PHE A 58 -14.86 -7.02 5.15
C PHE A 58 -14.47 -5.58 5.50
N TYR A 59 -13.25 -5.38 6.00
CA TYR A 59 -12.75 -4.04 6.33
C TYR A 59 -12.85 -3.09 5.13
N HIS A 60 -12.46 -3.53 3.93
CA HIS A 60 -12.54 -2.69 2.73
C HIS A 60 -14.00 -2.34 2.38
N ALA A 61 -14.93 -3.29 2.51
CA ALA A 61 -16.35 -3.06 2.23
C ALA A 61 -16.95 -1.96 3.12
N ILE A 62 -16.60 -1.98 4.42
CA ILE A 62 -17.05 -0.97 5.39
C ILE A 62 -16.23 0.34 5.34
N GLY A 63 -15.26 0.47 4.42
CA GLY A 63 -14.47 1.70 4.24
C GLY A 63 -13.24 1.81 5.13
N TYR A 64 -12.76 0.70 5.67
CA TYR A 64 -11.58 0.58 6.52
C TYR A 64 -10.46 -0.18 5.80
N ARG A 65 -9.23 0.11 6.20
CA ARG A 65 -8.03 -0.56 5.74
C ARG A 65 -7.36 -1.22 6.93
N ARG A 66 -7.10 -2.52 6.81
CA ARG A 66 -6.27 -3.24 7.77
C ARG A 66 -4.81 -2.83 7.60
N LEU A 67 -4.21 -2.32 8.67
CA LEU A 67 -2.83 -1.85 8.78
C LEU A 67 -2.18 -2.55 9.98
N GLY A 68 -1.69 -3.76 9.75
CA GLY A 68 -1.11 -4.61 10.79
C GLY A 68 -2.17 -5.07 11.81
N PRO A 69 -1.99 -4.78 13.11
CA PRO A 69 -2.94 -5.16 14.17
C PRO A 69 -4.15 -4.23 14.26
N ARG A 70 -4.21 -3.15 13.48
CA ARG A 70 -5.29 -2.15 13.52
C ARG A 70 -6.02 -2.10 12.18
N ALA A 71 -7.27 -1.68 12.18
CA ALA A 71 -7.99 -1.28 10.97
C ALA A 71 -8.39 0.19 11.09
N LEU A 72 -7.99 1.01 10.12
CA LEU A 72 -8.21 2.45 10.10
C LEU A 72 -9.17 2.83 8.98
N ARG A 73 -10.01 3.83 9.20
CA ARG A 73 -10.87 4.37 8.16
C ARG A 73 -10.02 4.90 7.00
N ALA A 74 -10.45 4.66 5.76
CA ALA A 74 -9.62 4.89 4.58
C ALA A 74 -9.14 6.35 4.46
N ASP A 75 -9.98 7.32 4.81
CA ASP A 75 -9.62 8.74 4.81
C ASP A 75 -8.53 9.07 5.84
N MET A 76 -8.57 8.44 7.01
CA MET A 76 -7.57 8.64 8.06
C MET A 76 -6.25 7.95 7.71
N ALA A 77 -6.31 6.75 7.14
CA ALA A 77 -5.13 6.04 6.65
C ALA A 77 -4.38 6.86 5.58
N GLU A 78 -5.10 7.44 4.62
CA GLU A 78 -4.52 8.33 3.61
C GLU A 78 -3.94 9.60 4.21
N ARG A 79 -4.63 10.23 5.17
CA ARG A 79 -4.14 11.42 5.88
C ARG A 79 -2.82 11.13 6.60
N ILE A 80 -2.77 10.05 7.39
CA ILE A 80 -1.56 9.64 8.13
C ILE A 80 -0.41 9.39 7.15
N ALA A 81 -0.66 8.68 6.06
CA ALA A 81 0.39 8.39 5.09
C ALA A 81 0.90 9.64 4.36
N ALA A 82 0.01 10.60 4.07
CA ALA A 82 0.39 11.89 3.50
C ALA A 82 1.27 12.69 4.46
N GLU A 83 0.94 12.73 5.76
CA GLU A 83 1.75 13.41 6.78
C GLU A 83 3.12 12.74 6.96
N ILE A 84 3.17 11.40 7.05
CA ILE A 84 4.45 10.66 7.12
C ILE A 84 5.31 10.97 5.90
N ARG A 85 4.73 10.99 4.70
CA ARG A 85 5.44 11.31 3.45
C ARG A 85 5.98 12.75 3.46
N LYS A 86 5.19 13.70 3.97
CA LYS A 86 5.59 15.11 4.10
C LYS A 86 6.77 15.25 5.07
N LEU A 87 6.70 14.64 6.25
CA LEU A 87 7.76 14.64 7.25
C LEU A 87 9.05 14.00 6.74
N THR A 88 8.93 12.85 6.09
CA THR A 88 10.08 12.06 5.60
C THR A 88 10.60 12.49 4.22
N ARG A 89 10.10 13.61 3.67
CA ARG A 89 10.46 14.08 2.31
C ARG A 89 11.96 14.32 2.13
N LYS A 90 12.64 14.79 3.19
CA LYS A 90 14.08 15.10 3.20
C LYS A 90 14.95 13.97 3.75
N GLY A 91 14.36 12.87 4.23
CA GLY A 91 15.10 11.79 4.88
C GLY A 91 14.35 11.24 6.09
N GLN A 92 15.11 10.73 7.06
CA GLN A 92 14.56 10.27 8.33
C GLN A 92 14.03 11.45 9.14
N ALA A 93 12.92 11.24 9.84
CA ALA A 93 12.28 12.28 10.64
C ALA A 93 11.66 11.66 11.90
N GLU A 94 11.63 12.42 12.99
CA GLU A 94 10.91 12.02 14.21
C GLU A 94 9.38 12.19 14.00
N ALA A 95 8.59 11.20 14.44
CA ALA A 95 7.13 11.28 14.42
C ALA A 95 6.65 12.24 15.51
N SER A 96 5.80 13.19 15.15
CA SER A 96 5.18 14.09 16.13
C SER A 96 4.17 13.34 17.01
N ALA A 97 4.00 13.80 18.26
CA ALA A 97 2.99 13.26 19.17
C ALA A 97 1.57 13.36 18.58
N GLU A 98 1.28 14.43 17.83
CA GLU A 98 0.02 14.62 17.12
C GLU A 98 -0.21 13.51 16.07
N LEU A 99 0.81 13.16 15.28
CA LEU A 99 0.70 12.11 14.27
C LEU A 99 0.46 10.73 14.89
N ILE A 100 1.11 10.44 16.02
CA ILE A 100 0.90 9.19 16.76
C ILE A 100 -0.52 9.14 17.33
N SER A 101 -0.99 10.25 17.90
CA SER A 101 -2.35 10.40 18.44
C SER A 101 -3.42 10.28 17.35
N LEU A 102 -3.18 10.83 16.16
CA LEU A 102 -4.08 10.76 15.00
C LEU A 102 -4.35 9.31 14.55
N ALA A 103 -3.37 8.42 14.71
CA ALA A 103 -3.54 7.00 14.44
C ALA A 103 -4.41 6.27 15.48
N GLY A 104 -4.73 6.91 16.61
CA GLY A 104 -5.55 6.34 17.68
C GLY A 104 -4.97 5.03 18.22
N SER A 105 -3.65 4.99 18.41
CA SER A 105 -2.94 3.73 18.63
C SER A 105 -1.73 3.91 19.56
N SER A 106 -1.34 2.85 20.26
CA SER A 106 -0.09 2.83 21.04
C SER A 106 1.13 3.01 20.13
N ARG A 107 2.28 3.41 20.68
CA ARG A 107 3.53 3.55 19.90
C ARG A 107 3.87 2.29 19.09
N LYS A 108 3.67 1.11 19.70
CA LYS A 108 3.91 -0.18 19.03
C LYS A 108 2.94 -0.42 17.87
N ALA A 109 1.67 -0.07 18.05
CA ALA A 109 0.68 -0.17 16.98
C ALA A 109 0.96 0.86 15.86
N PHE A 110 1.39 2.07 16.20
CA PHE A 110 1.80 3.09 15.24
C PHE A 110 2.94 2.60 14.34
N VAL A 111 3.98 1.98 14.91
CA VAL A 111 5.07 1.36 14.13
C VAL A 111 4.53 0.32 13.13
N ALA A 112 3.60 -0.54 13.56
CA ALA A 112 3.00 -1.55 12.69
C ALA A 112 2.10 -0.93 11.58
N ILE A 113 1.39 0.14 11.89
CA ILE A 113 0.60 0.92 10.92
C ILE A 113 1.55 1.53 9.87
N THR A 114 2.61 2.20 10.31
CA THR A 114 3.62 2.81 9.44
C THR A 114 4.29 1.78 8.54
N ALA A 115 4.64 0.61 9.08
CA ALA A 115 5.18 -0.52 8.31
C ALA A 115 4.20 -0.98 7.23
N SER A 116 2.92 -1.10 7.56
CA SER A 116 1.86 -1.50 6.62
C SER A 116 1.61 -0.47 5.51
N LEU A 117 1.98 0.80 5.74
CA LEU A 117 1.95 1.86 4.74
C LEU A 117 3.23 1.90 3.88
N GLY A 118 4.19 1.00 4.10
CA GLY A 118 5.42 0.90 3.32
C GLY A 118 6.56 1.81 3.79
N PHE A 119 6.41 2.45 4.94
CA PHE A 119 7.48 3.19 5.61
C PHE A 119 8.17 2.30 6.64
N ARG A 120 9.35 2.67 7.12
CA ARG A 120 9.95 2.01 8.29
C ARG A 120 9.84 2.94 9.50
N ALA A 121 9.58 2.39 10.67
CA ALA A 121 9.55 3.12 11.93
C ALA A 121 10.36 2.34 12.97
N MET A 122 11.13 3.06 13.79
CA MET A 122 11.95 2.49 14.87
C MET A 122 11.66 3.26 16.15
N ILE A 123 11.57 2.54 17.28
CA ILE A 123 11.39 3.14 18.60
C ILE A 123 12.77 3.28 19.24
N GLU A 124 13.14 4.50 19.61
CA GLU A 124 14.40 4.85 20.27
C GLU A 124 14.06 5.61 21.55
N GLY A 125 14.00 4.88 22.68
CA GLY A 125 13.48 5.42 23.94
C GLY A 125 12.02 5.86 23.81
N ASP A 126 11.77 7.16 24.02
CA ASP A 126 10.44 7.76 23.88
C ASP A 126 10.08 8.23 22.47
N LYS A 127 11.05 8.18 21.54
CA LYS A 127 10.91 8.72 20.20
C LYS A 127 10.60 7.64 19.18
N ILE A 128 9.88 8.01 18.12
CA ILE A 128 9.67 7.15 16.95
C ILE A 128 10.32 7.80 15.74
N THR A 129 11.35 7.15 15.20
CA THR A 129 12.06 7.61 14.00
C THR A 129 11.42 6.97 12.77
N LEU A 130 10.85 7.81 11.90
CA LEU A 130 10.27 7.43 10.60
C LEU A 130 11.35 7.48 9.53
N VAL A 131 11.37 6.46 8.67
CA VAL A 131 12.30 6.34 7.55
C VAL A 131 11.50 6.16 6.27
N PRO A 132 11.73 7.00 5.24
CA PRO A 132 11.02 6.87 3.97
C PRO A 132 11.31 5.50 3.32
N PRO A 133 10.40 4.98 2.48
CA PRO A 133 10.71 3.82 1.66
C PRO A 133 11.98 4.09 0.87
N ARG A 134 12.90 3.12 0.83
CA ARG A 134 14.03 3.19 -0.10
C ARG A 134 13.42 3.37 -1.48
N LYS A 135 13.76 4.47 -2.17
CA LYS A 135 13.58 4.52 -3.63
C LYS A 135 14.30 3.27 -4.12
N SER A 136 13.56 2.26 -4.60
CA SER A 136 14.20 1.18 -5.33
C SER A 136 14.93 1.92 -6.43
N GLY A 137 16.26 1.99 -6.32
CA GLY A 137 17.05 2.53 -7.39
C GLY A 137 16.61 1.73 -8.59
N ARG A 138 15.98 2.41 -9.55
CA ARG A 138 15.85 1.90 -10.92
C ARG A 138 17.26 1.43 -11.20
N LYS A 139 17.52 0.11 -11.12
CA LYS A 139 18.86 -0.43 -11.36
C LYS A 139 19.22 0.22 -12.68
N LYS A 140 20.18 1.16 -12.69
CA LYS A 140 20.61 1.80 -13.93
C LYS A 140 20.84 0.61 -14.84
N ALA A 141 20.01 0.48 -15.88
CA ALA A 141 20.13 -0.62 -16.81
C ALA A 141 21.61 -0.64 -17.15
N ARG A 142 22.30 -1.76 -16.87
CA ARG A 142 23.72 -1.88 -17.21
C ARG A 142 23.80 -1.43 -18.67
N PRO A 143 24.68 -0.48 -19.02
CA PRO A 143 24.77 -0.01 -20.39
C PRO A 143 24.84 -1.25 -21.28
N HIS A 144 23.93 -1.33 -22.26
CA HIS A 144 23.76 -2.47 -23.16
C HIS A 144 24.98 -2.68 -24.09
N ASN A 145 26.11 -2.05 -23.78
CA ASN A 145 27.33 -2.09 -24.57
C ASN A 145 28.25 -3.24 -24.11
N LYS A 146 27.70 -4.45 -24.10
CA LYS A 146 28.53 -5.63 -24.34
C LYS A 146 28.12 -6.10 -25.72
N LYS A 147 28.98 -5.90 -26.72
CA LYS A 147 28.89 -6.60 -28.00
C LYS A 147 28.55 -8.06 -27.68
N ALA A 148 27.41 -8.53 -28.18
CA ALA A 148 27.05 -9.92 -28.05
C ALA A 148 28.25 -10.75 -28.53
N PRO A 149 28.61 -11.85 -27.85
CA PRO A 149 29.66 -12.72 -28.37
C PRO A 149 29.26 -13.10 -29.80
N GLU A 150 30.15 -12.86 -30.76
CA GLU A 150 29.97 -13.30 -32.14
C GLU A 150 29.78 -14.81 -32.07
N ARG A 151 28.54 -15.25 -32.33
CA ARG A 151 28.26 -16.67 -32.44
C ARG A 151 29.02 -17.17 -33.67
N PRO A 152 29.83 -18.25 -33.54
CA PRO A 152 30.48 -18.83 -34.70
C PRO A 152 29.42 -19.18 -35.75
N PHE A 153 29.69 -18.82 -37.01
CA PHE A 153 28.83 -19.19 -38.14
C PHE A 153 28.76 -20.72 -38.24
N ASP A 154 27.55 -21.26 -38.27
CA ASP A 154 27.29 -22.69 -38.46
C ASP A 154 26.94 -22.96 -39.93
N PRO A 155 27.83 -23.61 -40.71
CA PRO A 155 27.58 -23.92 -42.12
C PRO A 155 26.42 -24.91 -42.35
N SER A 156 26.00 -25.63 -41.30
CA SER A 156 24.89 -26.59 -41.36
C SER A 156 23.54 -25.97 -40.98
N SER A 157 23.53 -24.69 -40.60
CA SER A 157 22.31 -23.97 -40.27
C SER A 157 21.42 -23.77 -41.51
N PRO A 158 20.09 -23.91 -41.37
CA PRO A 158 19.14 -23.62 -42.45
C PRO A 158 19.27 -22.21 -43.05
N PHE A 159 19.93 -21.29 -42.34
CA PHE A 159 20.14 -19.90 -42.74
C PHE A 159 21.52 -19.61 -43.34
N ALA A 160 22.39 -20.61 -43.52
CA ALA A 160 23.74 -20.43 -44.07
C ALA A 160 23.74 -19.73 -45.46
N LYS A 161 22.70 -19.99 -46.25
CA LYS A 161 22.51 -19.41 -47.60
C LYS A 161 22.23 -17.89 -47.61
N LEU A 162 21.91 -17.29 -46.46
CA LEU A 162 21.70 -15.84 -46.35
C LEU A 162 23.02 -15.05 -46.38
N ALA A 163 24.17 -15.70 -46.14
CA ALA A 163 25.48 -15.06 -46.20
C ALA A 163 25.93 -14.76 -47.65
N GLU A 164 25.33 -15.43 -48.64
CA GLU A 164 25.61 -15.25 -50.06
C GLU A 164 24.83 -14.08 -50.68
N LEU A 165 23.94 -13.45 -49.91
CA LEU A 165 23.13 -12.33 -50.39
C LEU A 165 23.90 -11.01 -50.22
N GLU A 166 24.27 -10.39 -51.34
CA GLU A 166 24.70 -9.00 -51.34
C GLU A 166 23.50 -8.10 -51.03
N ILE A 167 23.45 -7.62 -49.79
CA ILE A 167 22.51 -6.56 -49.42
C ILE A 167 23.05 -5.26 -50.01
N ALA A 168 22.44 -4.79 -51.09
CA ALA A 168 22.68 -3.45 -51.62
C ALA A 168 22.48 -2.43 -50.50
N ARG A 169 23.52 -1.62 -50.24
CA ARG A 169 23.57 -0.66 -49.14
C ARG A 169 23.19 0.74 -49.59
#